data_AF-A0A0G1FPW3-F1
#
_entry.id   AF-A0A0G1FPW3-F1
#
_cell.length_a   1.000
_cell.length_b   1.000
_cell.length_c   1.000
_cell.angle_alpha   90.00
_cell.angle_beta   90.00
_cell.angle_gamma   90.00
#
_symmetry.space_group_name_H-M   'P 1'
#
loop_
_entity.id
_entity.type
_entity.pdbx_description
1 polymer ?
#
loop_
_entity_poly.entity_id
_entity_poly.type
_entity_poly.pdbx_seq_one_letter_code
_entity_poly.pdbx_strand_id
1 'polypeptide(L)'
;MNFSFQKTIRLSVILFVFGFSFFAFNINRADAVDSNCVAAGEGNWSTITWTNCEGNPGGDPDSDDTVTIPDATTRTVTLDVDTTIGALVLCDTACATPDTSGLLNHNSGVDLIVNGAV
;
A
#
# COMPACT_ATOMS: atom_id res chain seq x y z
N MET A 1 0.09 -11.19 -71.27
CA MET A 1 0.74 -11.83 -70.11
C MET A 1 0.32 -11.06 -68.87
N ASN A 2 -0.28 -11.79 -67.93
CA ASN A 2 -1.09 -11.29 -66.83
C ASN A 2 -0.41 -11.79 -65.55
N PHE A 3 0.29 -10.94 -64.79
CA PHE A 3 0.65 -11.25 -63.40
C PHE A 3 0.77 -9.96 -62.57
N SER A 4 -0.40 -9.58 -62.06
CA SER A 4 -0.67 -8.93 -60.78
C SER A 4 0.54 -8.83 -59.81
N PHE A 5 1.06 -7.62 -59.64
CA PHE A 5 2.04 -7.26 -58.60
C PHE A 5 1.38 -6.70 -57.33
N GLN A 6 0.06 -6.85 -57.16
CA GLN A 6 -0.69 -6.11 -56.13
C GLN A 6 -1.07 -6.90 -54.86
N LYS A 7 -0.66 -8.17 -54.72
CA LYS A 7 -1.20 -9.04 -53.65
C LYS A 7 -0.31 -9.26 -52.42
N THR A 8 0.95 -8.83 -52.40
CA THR A 8 1.87 -9.25 -51.31
C THR A 8 1.98 -8.26 -50.14
N ILE A 9 1.49 -7.02 -50.26
CA ILE A 9 1.71 -5.97 -49.22
C ILE A 9 0.58 -5.91 -48.17
N ARG A 10 -0.50 -6.71 -48.29
CA ARG A 10 -1.66 -6.60 -47.40
C ARG A 10 -1.67 -7.53 -46.18
N LEU A 11 -0.75 -8.50 -46.08
CA LEU A 11 -0.76 -9.46 -44.96
C LEU A 11 0.19 -9.08 -43.79
N SER A 12 1.27 -8.34 -44.07
CA SER A 12 2.28 -8.01 -43.04
C SER A 12 1.90 -6.84 -42.13
N VAL A 13 1.10 -5.88 -42.62
CA VAL A 13 0.63 -4.73 -41.81
C VAL A 13 -0.39 -5.18 -40.78
N ILE A 14 -1.22 -6.18 -41.09
CA ILE A 14 -2.25 -6.69 -40.20
C ILE A 14 -1.61 -7.41 -38.99
N LEU A 15 -0.54 -8.20 -39.19
CA LEU A 15 0.16 -8.85 -38.07
C LEU A 15 0.88 -7.86 -37.15
N PHE A 16 1.33 -6.71 -37.65
CA PHE A 16 1.98 -5.70 -36.81
C PHE A 16 0.99 -4.90 -35.96
N VAL A 17 -0.21 -4.62 -36.49
CA VAL A 17 -1.27 -3.89 -35.75
C VAL A 17 -1.95 -4.80 -34.73
N PHE A 18 -2.23 -6.06 -35.06
CA PHE A 18 -2.80 -7.01 -34.10
C PHE A 18 -1.76 -7.50 -33.07
N GLY A 19 -0.46 -7.52 -33.38
CA GLY A 19 0.59 -7.87 -32.42
C GLY A 19 0.88 -6.80 -31.36
N PHE A 20 0.68 -5.52 -31.69
CA PHE A 20 0.89 -4.41 -30.74
C PHE A 20 -0.31 -4.20 -29.80
N SER A 21 -1.53 -4.59 -30.20
CA SER A 21 -2.72 -4.48 -29.35
C SER A 21 -2.79 -5.55 -28.24
N PHE A 22 -2.04 -6.66 -28.34
CA PHE A 22 -1.94 -7.64 -27.25
C PHE A 22 -0.88 -7.28 -26.19
N PHE A 23 0.00 -6.32 -26.47
CA PHE A 23 0.94 -5.77 -25.49
C PHE A 23 0.47 -4.42 -24.91
N ALA A 24 -0.70 -3.94 -25.34
CA ALA A 24 -1.32 -2.78 -24.72
C ALA A 24 -1.95 -3.19 -23.39
N PHE A 25 -1.29 -2.78 -22.30
CA PHE A 25 -1.96 -2.50 -21.03
C PHE A 25 -2.63 -3.71 -20.36
N ASN A 26 -1.83 -4.70 -19.99
CA ASN A 26 -1.96 -5.17 -18.61
C ASN A 26 -1.13 -4.21 -17.74
N ILE A 27 -1.60 -2.95 -17.62
CA ILE A 27 -1.40 -2.29 -16.33
C ILE A 27 -2.31 -3.10 -15.43
N ASN A 28 -1.74 -4.13 -14.82
CA ASN A 28 -2.21 -4.48 -13.51
C ASN A 28 -2.09 -3.16 -12.75
N ARG A 29 -3.22 -2.47 -12.53
CA ARG A 29 -3.32 -1.79 -11.25
C ARG A 29 -2.98 -2.94 -10.32
N ALA A 30 -1.80 -2.90 -9.70
CA ALA A 30 -1.72 -3.51 -8.40
C ALA A 30 -2.93 -2.88 -7.70
N ASP A 31 -3.99 -3.68 -7.51
CA ASP A 31 -4.90 -3.38 -6.43
C ASP A 31 -3.94 -3.06 -5.29
N ALA A 32 -3.98 -1.82 -4.79
CA ALA A 32 -3.27 -1.51 -3.57
C ALA A 32 -3.93 -2.45 -2.56
N VAL A 33 -3.33 -3.62 -2.39
CA VAL A 33 -3.77 -4.59 -1.41
C VAL A 33 -3.48 -3.86 -0.12
N ASP A 34 -4.51 -3.65 0.71
CA ASP A 34 -4.39 -3.02 2.02
C ASP A 34 -3.09 -3.50 2.67
N SER A 35 -2.08 -2.64 2.72
CA SER A 35 -0.77 -3.05 3.19
C SER A 35 -0.78 -2.99 4.69
N ASN A 36 -0.29 -4.04 5.32
CA ASN A 36 -0.19 -4.07 6.77
C ASN A 36 1.13 -3.43 7.20
N CYS A 37 1.15 -2.10 7.32
CA CYS A 37 2.26 -1.35 7.89
C CYS A 37 2.41 -1.69 9.37
N VAL A 38 3.49 -2.39 9.71
CA VAL A 38 3.77 -2.80 11.09
C VAL A 38 4.81 -1.88 11.69
N ALA A 39 4.49 -1.31 12.85
CA ALA A 39 5.46 -0.57 13.62
C ALA A 39 6.62 -1.53 13.99
N ALA A 40 7.90 -1.17 13.76
CA ALA A 40 9.06 -1.99 14.15
C ALA A 40 9.80 -1.60 15.45
N GLY A 41 9.69 -0.35 15.91
CA GLY A 41 10.09 0.06 17.27
C GLY A 41 9.20 1.12 17.95
N GLU A 42 9.54 1.48 19.18
CA GLU A 42 8.91 2.59 19.91
C GLU A 42 9.39 3.95 19.40
N GLY A 43 8.60 5.00 19.62
CA GLY A 43 9.00 6.37 19.32
C GLY A 43 7.93 7.21 18.61
N ASN A 44 8.38 8.27 17.96
CA ASN A 44 7.51 9.20 17.23
C ASN A 44 7.13 8.65 15.86
N TRP A 45 5.86 8.74 15.48
CA TRP A 45 5.29 8.24 14.23
C TRP A 45 6.13 8.63 13.01
N SER A 46 6.58 9.89 12.95
CA SER A 46 7.40 10.44 11.86
C SER A 46 8.84 9.88 11.77
N THR A 47 9.27 9.10 12.77
CA THR A 47 10.65 8.60 12.89
C THR A 47 10.75 7.10 13.12
N ILE A 48 9.66 6.43 13.52
CA ILE A 48 9.71 4.99 13.72
C ILE A 48 9.89 4.32 12.36
N THR A 49 10.58 3.18 12.36
CA THR A 49 10.58 2.33 11.18
C THR A 49 9.25 1.59 11.07
N TRP A 50 8.59 1.78 9.94
CA TRP A 50 7.43 0.99 9.53
C TRP A 50 7.88 -0.11 8.57
N THR A 51 7.45 -1.35 8.82
CA THR A 51 7.74 -2.50 7.95
C THR A 51 6.49 -2.93 7.20
N ASN A 52 6.68 -3.60 6.07
CA ASN A 52 5.59 -4.15 5.25
C ASN A 52 4.60 -3.12 4.66
N CYS A 53 4.93 -1.83 4.63
CA CYS A 53 4.24 -0.85 3.80
C CYS A 53 4.59 -1.12 2.32
N GLU A 54 3.68 -1.73 1.55
CA GLU A 54 3.89 -2.00 0.12
C GLU A 54 3.91 -0.67 -0.65
N GLY A 55 4.66 -0.61 -1.75
CA GLY A 55 4.85 0.65 -2.51
C GLY A 55 5.81 1.65 -1.86
N ASN A 56 6.04 1.57 -0.54
CA ASN A 56 7.03 2.36 0.19
C ASN A 56 7.70 1.56 1.34
N PRO A 57 8.51 0.52 1.04
CA PRO A 57 9.13 -0.28 2.10
C PRO A 57 10.05 0.57 2.99
N GLY A 58 9.69 0.71 4.27
CA GLY A 58 10.41 1.55 5.23
C GLY A 58 9.94 3.00 5.30
N GLY A 59 8.95 3.39 4.50
CA GLY A 59 8.32 4.70 4.59
C GLY A 59 7.03 4.69 5.40
N ASP A 60 6.48 5.88 5.60
CA ASP A 60 5.36 6.10 6.51
C ASP A 60 4.04 5.51 5.96
N PRO A 61 3.13 5.04 6.83
CA PRO A 61 1.82 4.57 6.43
C PRO A 61 0.98 5.69 5.82
N ASP A 62 0.17 5.37 4.82
CA ASP A 62 -0.74 6.29 4.16
C ASP A 62 -2.23 5.90 4.32
N SER A 63 -3.10 6.65 3.63
CA SER A 63 -4.56 6.59 3.82
C SER A 63 -5.21 5.25 3.44
N ASP A 64 -4.50 4.39 2.73
CA ASP A 64 -4.98 3.08 2.29
C ASP A 64 -4.38 1.94 3.14
N ASP A 65 -3.43 2.25 4.03
CA ASP A 65 -2.72 1.25 4.82
C ASP A 65 -3.47 0.82 6.08
N THR A 66 -3.38 -0.47 6.40
CA THR A 66 -3.68 -0.97 7.74
C THR A 66 -2.43 -0.82 8.60
N VAL A 67 -2.52 -0.07 9.68
CA VAL A 67 -1.43 0.11 10.64
C VAL A 67 -1.58 -0.87 11.79
N THR A 68 -0.59 -1.76 11.97
CA THR A 68 -0.49 -2.63 13.14
C THR A 68 0.57 -2.12 14.10
N ILE A 69 0.17 -1.90 15.36
CA ILE A 69 1.08 -1.63 16.48
C ILE A 69 1.06 -2.87 17.39
N PRO A 70 2.05 -3.77 17.24
CA PRO A 70 2.17 -4.92 18.13
C PRO A 70 2.70 -4.48 19.49
N ASP A 71 2.53 -5.33 20.51
CA ASP A 71 2.98 -5.06 21.87
C ASP A 71 2.40 -3.76 22.46
N ALA A 72 1.22 -3.31 22.05
CA ALA A 72 0.71 -1.97 22.39
C ALA A 72 0.52 -1.71 23.90
N THR A 73 0.58 -2.74 24.75
CA THR A 73 0.58 -2.61 26.22
C THR A 73 1.92 -2.14 26.80
N THR A 74 3.03 -2.47 26.15
CA THR A 74 4.39 -2.16 26.60
C THR A 74 5.07 -1.17 25.67
N ARG A 75 4.64 -1.15 24.41
CA ARG A 75 5.21 -0.38 23.34
C ARG A 75 4.50 0.95 23.17
N THR A 76 5.25 2.04 23.28
CA THR A 76 4.72 3.39 23.08
C THR A 76 5.02 3.91 21.67
N VAL A 77 3.97 4.20 20.90
CA VAL A 77 4.05 4.98 19.65
C VAL A 77 3.40 6.34 19.91
N THR A 78 4.12 7.40 19.57
CA THR A 78 3.66 8.78 19.74
C THR A 78 3.33 9.38 18.38
N LEU A 79 2.07 9.74 18.16
CA LEU A 79 1.65 10.50 17.00
C LEU A 79 2.10 11.96 17.14
N ASP A 80 3.08 12.36 16.33
CA ASP A 80 3.70 13.69 16.32
C ASP A 80 3.47 14.47 15.03
N VAL A 81 2.83 13.85 14.04
CA VAL A 81 2.47 14.42 12.74
C VAL A 81 1.04 14.03 12.39
N ASP A 82 0.32 14.93 11.71
CA ASP A 82 -1.03 14.65 11.22
C ASP A 82 -0.97 13.52 10.19
N THR A 83 -1.74 12.46 10.44
CA THR A 83 -1.70 11.26 9.59
C THR A 83 -3.11 10.76 9.30
N THR A 84 -3.31 10.28 8.08
CA THR A 84 -4.52 9.55 7.68
C THR A 84 -4.13 8.12 7.32
N ILE A 85 -4.86 7.14 7.85
CA ILE A 85 -4.64 5.70 7.60
C ILE A 85 -5.92 4.97 7.23
N GLY A 86 -5.78 3.82 6.57
CA GLY A 86 -6.89 2.96 6.16
C GLY A 86 -7.54 2.25 7.34
N ALA A 87 -6.75 1.64 8.23
CA ALA A 87 -7.23 0.99 9.45
C ALA A 87 -6.18 1.01 10.55
N LEU A 88 -6.60 0.91 11.81
CA LEU A 88 -5.70 0.79 12.96
C LEU A 88 -5.94 -0.54 13.67
N VAL A 89 -4.86 -1.26 13.97
CA VAL A 89 -4.87 -2.49 14.76
C VAL A 89 -3.88 -2.34 15.89
N LEU A 90 -4.39 -2.33 17.11
CA LEU A 90 -3.59 -2.41 18.33
C LEU A 90 -3.68 -3.84 18.84
N CYS A 91 -2.54 -4.45 19.20
CA CYS A 91 -2.53 -5.85 19.64
C CYS A 91 -1.39 -6.17 20.61
N ASP A 92 -1.52 -7.30 21.30
CA ASP A 92 -0.51 -7.84 22.21
C ASP A 92 0.72 -8.41 21.48
N THR A 93 1.69 -8.96 22.22
CA THR A 93 2.96 -9.50 21.69
C THR A 93 2.80 -10.55 20.60
N ALA A 94 1.70 -11.31 20.62
CA ALA A 94 1.44 -12.35 19.64
C ALA A 94 0.53 -11.85 18.50
N CYS A 95 -0.04 -10.66 18.62
CA CYS A 95 -1.17 -10.18 17.84
C CYS A 95 -2.26 -11.25 17.64
N ALA A 96 -2.48 -12.04 18.68
CA ALA A 96 -3.48 -13.11 18.68
C ALA A 96 -4.88 -12.56 19.00
N THR A 97 -4.93 -11.43 19.70
CA THR A 97 -6.16 -10.71 20.03
C THR A 97 -5.97 -9.22 19.84
N PRO A 98 -6.95 -8.50 19.24
CA PRO A 98 -6.99 -7.05 19.27
C PRO A 98 -6.98 -6.55 20.71
N ASP A 99 -6.14 -5.56 20.98
CA ASP A 99 -6.00 -4.93 22.28
C ASP A 99 -6.45 -3.48 22.20
N THR A 100 -7.65 -3.21 22.70
CA THR A 100 -8.20 -1.84 22.78
C THR A 100 -7.65 -1.04 23.95
N SER A 101 -6.74 -1.60 24.76
CA SER A 101 -6.10 -0.92 25.88
C SER A 101 -4.74 -0.31 25.53
N GLY A 102 -4.21 -0.63 24.33
CA GLY A 102 -2.99 -0.02 23.80
C GLY A 102 -3.11 1.50 23.72
N LEU A 103 -2.11 2.21 24.25
CA LEU A 103 -2.08 3.67 24.26
C LEU A 103 -1.29 4.18 23.05
N LEU A 104 -1.98 4.77 22.07
CA LEU A 104 -1.34 5.69 21.14
C LEU A 104 -1.19 7.04 21.84
N ASN A 105 0.04 7.50 22.04
CA ASN A 105 0.25 8.83 22.62
C ASN A 105 0.03 9.88 21.53
N HIS A 106 -0.94 10.78 21.71
CA HIS A 106 -1.15 11.90 20.80
C HIS A 106 -0.45 13.15 21.31
N ASN A 107 0.42 13.73 20.50
CA ASN A 107 0.89 15.09 20.76
C ASN A 107 -0.29 16.08 20.60
N SER A 108 -0.30 17.11 21.45
CA SER A 108 -1.36 18.12 21.40
C SER A 108 -1.41 18.81 20.04
N GLY A 109 -2.60 18.87 19.44
CA GLY A 109 -2.83 19.54 18.16
C GLY A 109 -2.48 18.69 16.93
N VAL A 110 -2.29 17.38 17.11
CA VAL A 110 -2.05 16.42 16.03
C VAL A 110 -3.24 15.48 15.88
N ASP A 111 -3.69 15.29 14.64
CA ASP A 111 -4.84 14.46 14.29
C ASP A 111 -4.43 13.11 13.67
N LEU A 112 -5.04 12.03 14.15
CA LEU A 112 -5.07 10.73 13.46
C LEU A 112 -6.46 10.52 12.88
N ILE A 113 -6.53 10.41 11.55
CA ILE A 113 -7.76 10.06 10.85
C ILE A 113 -7.67 8.59 10.44
N VAL A 114 -8.61 7.77 10.87
CA VAL A 114 -8.74 6.37 10.44
C VAL A 114 -9.97 6.24 9.54
N ASN A 115 -9.76 5.92 8.27
CA ASN A 115 -10.84 5.85 7.27
C ASN A 115 -11.73 4.61 7.42
N GLY A 116 -11.16 3.54 8.00
CA GLY A 116 -11.79 2.23 8.15
C GLY A 116 -11.90 1.80 9.61
N ALA A 117 -11.58 0.53 9.87
CA ALA A 117 -11.76 -0.06 11.20
C ALA A 117 -10.67 0.39 12.19
N VAL A 118 -11.06 0.43 13.48
CA VAL A 118 -10.19 0.61 14.66
C VAL A 118 -10.44 -0.54 15.62
#